data_AF-A0A6V8N434-F1
#
_entry.id   AF-A0A6V8N434-F1
#
_cell.length_a   1.000
_cell.length_b   1.000
_cell.length_c   1.000
_cell.angle_alpha   90.00
_cell.angle_beta   90.00
_cell.angle_gamma   90.00
#
_symmetry.space_group_name_H-M   'P 1'
#
loop_
_entity.id
_entity.type
_entity.pdbx_description
1 polymer ?
#
loop_
_entity_poly.entity_id
_entity_poly.type
_entity_poly.pdbx_seq_one_letter_code
_entity_poly.pdbx_strand_id
1 'polypeptide(L)'
;MKKIAAFVALALMISGQVLAADNIDMTSALTDSASLNGKSVYGDKTDATATNTAAVLIGKTSTGVSVAAKTGAGGYAVVTQHKSGTRAFATAYDSTSVFYKEATAGTAVKTTVSKTDKSEFDGWTSM
;
A
#
# COMPACT_ATOMS: atom_id res chain seq x y z
N MET A 1 29.50 30.65 11.79
CA MET A 1 28.34 30.92 10.91
C MET A 1 28.37 30.15 9.59
N LYS A 2 29.53 29.97 8.92
CA LYS A 2 29.63 29.21 7.65
C LYS A 2 29.15 27.75 7.72
N LYS A 3 29.29 27.10 8.89
CA LYS A 3 28.87 25.70 9.11
C LYS A 3 27.35 25.51 9.22
N ILE A 4 26.62 26.56 9.66
CA ILE A 4 25.15 26.52 9.78
C ILE A 4 24.51 26.63 8.39
N ALA A 5 25.07 27.46 7.51
CA ALA A 5 24.61 27.59 6.13
C ALA A 5 24.71 26.26 5.36
N ALA A 6 25.78 25.48 5.59
CA ALA A 6 25.96 24.17 4.95
C ALA A 6 24.92 23.13 5.41
N PHE A 7 24.53 23.16 6.69
CA PHE A 7 23.52 22.25 7.24
C PHE A 7 22.11 22.55 6.72
N VAL A 8 21.76 23.84 6.60
CA VAL A 8 20.47 24.28 6.04
C VAL A 8 20.36 23.93 4.55
N ALA A 9 21.44 24.11 3.79
CA ALA A 9 21.47 23.74 2.37
C ALA A 9 21.30 22.23 2.17
N LEU A 10 21.94 21.40 3.01
CA LEU A 10 21.81 19.94 2.95
C LEU A 10 20.39 19.48 3.32
N ALA A 11 19.77 20.10 4.34
CA ALA A 11 18.39 19.81 4.72
C ALA A 11 17.38 20.16 3.62
N LEU A 12 17.57 21.28 2.92
CA LEU A 12 16.73 21.70 1.80
C LEU A 12 16.86 20.80 0.56
N MET A 13 18.06 20.26 0.31
CA MET A 13 18.29 19.36 -0.83
C MET A 13 17.72 17.96 -0.62
N ILE A 14 17.57 17.51 0.63
CA ILE A 14 16.95 16.20 0.94
C ILE A 14 15.43 16.25 0.78
N SER A 15 14.79 17.40 1.03
CA SER A 15 13.34 17.61 0.85
C SER A 15 12.86 17.70 -0.61
N GLY A 16 13.77 17.76 -1.59
CA GLY A 16 13.44 17.98 -3.01
C GLY A 16 13.18 16.72 -3.83
N GLN A 17 13.26 15.52 -3.26
CA GLN A 17 13.04 14.26 -3.98
C GLN A 17 11.52 13.99 -4.10
N VAL A 18 10.80 14.83 -4.85
CA VAL A 18 9.47 14.47 -5.39
C VAL A 18 9.73 13.42 -6.46
N LEU A 19 9.69 12.16 -6.06
CA LEU A 19 9.36 11.10 -7.00
C LEU A 19 7.94 11.42 -7.48
N ALA A 20 7.79 11.62 -8.78
CA ALA A 20 6.48 11.68 -9.43
C ALA A 20 5.83 10.29 -9.26
N ALA A 21 5.26 10.05 -8.08
CA ALA A 21 4.51 8.85 -7.80
C ALA A 21 3.17 9.01 -8.51
N ASP A 22 3.04 8.32 -9.64
CA ASP A 22 1.74 8.08 -10.24
C ASP A 22 0.85 7.33 -9.24
N ASN A 23 -0.47 7.54 -9.33
CA ASN A 23 -1.38 6.90 -8.41
C ASN A 23 -1.49 5.41 -8.74
N ILE A 24 -0.99 4.56 -7.84
CA ILE A 24 -1.22 3.12 -7.96
C ILE A 24 -2.45 2.79 -7.10
N ASP A 25 -3.57 2.49 -7.77
CA ASP A 25 -4.76 1.95 -7.15
C ASP A 25 -4.76 0.43 -7.32
N MET A 26 -4.42 -0.29 -6.25
CA MET A 26 -4.57 -1.74 -6.20
C MET A 26 -5.92 -2.09 -5.59
N THR A 27 -6.68 -2.89 -6.32
CA THR A 27 -7.96 -3.43 -5.85
C THR A 27 -7.91 -4.95 -5.88
N SER A 28 -8.36 -5.60 -4.82
CA SER A 28 -8.46 -7.05 -4.78
C SER A 28 -9.76 -7.47 -4.12
N ALA A 29 -10.63 -8.13 -4.88
CA ALA A 29 -11.82 -8.75 -4.34
C ALA A 29 -11.46 -10.08 -3.64
N LEU A 30 -12.11 -10.39 -2.52
CA LEU A 30 -11.99 -11.69 -1.83
C LEU A 30 -12.83 -12.81 -2.48
N THR A 31 -13.27 -12.65 -3.73
CA THR A 31 -14.20 -13.58 -4.36
C THR A 31 -13.52 -14.85 -4.87
N ASP A 32 -14.12 -15.98 -4.52
CA ASP A 32 -13.88 -17.41 -4.84
C ASP A 32 -12.43 -17.97 -4.92
N SER A 33 -12.23 -19.15 -4.31
CA SER A 33 -10.95 -19.79 -3.98
C SER A 33 -10.08 -20.15 -5.18
N ALA A 34 -10.66 -20.41 -6.35
CA ALA A 34 -9.92 -20.83 -7.54
C ALA A 34 -9.11 -19.68 -8.19
N SER A 35 -9.39 -18.43 -7.80
CA SER A 35 -8.84 -17.20 -8.41
C SER A 35 -7.80 -16.47 -7.54
N LEU A 36 -7.70 -16.81 -6.24
CA LEU A 36 -6.82 -16.16 -5.25
C LEU A 36 -5.44 -16.82 -5.15
N ASN A 37 -4.89 -17.28 -6.28
CA ASN A 37 -3.45 -17.51 -6.37
C ASN A 37 -2.74 -16.20 -6.03
N GLY A 38 -1.70 -16.27 -5.20
CA GLY A 38 -0.90 -15.13 -4.78
C GLY A 38 -0.63 -14.18 -5.94
N LYS A 39 -1.01 -12.90 -5.79
CA LYS A 39 -0.86 -11.90 -6.85
C LYS A 39 0.56 -11.36 -6.81
N SER A 40 1.13 -11.10 -7.97
CA SER A 40 2.50 -10.61 -8.13
C SER A 40 2.50 -9.13 -8.47
N VAL A 41 3.42 -8.39 -7.88
CA VAL A 41 3.69 -6.98 -8.20
C VAL A 41 5.01 -6.92 -8.95
N TYR A 42 5.00 -6.30 -10.11
CA TYR A 42 6.16 -6.14 -10.97
C TYR A 42 6.52 -4.65 -11.07
N GLY A 43 7.82 -4.38 -11.03
CA GLY A 43 8.41 -3.07 -11.25
C GLY A 43 8.86 -2.93 -12.68
N ASP A 44 8.31 -1.95 -13.37
CA ASP A 44 8.76 -1.50 -14.67
C ASP A 44 8.61 0.03 -14.73
N LYS A 45 9.58 0.71 -15.35
CA LYS A 45 9.57 2.18 -15.47
C LYS A 45 8.58 2.70 -16.54
N THR A 46 8.07 1.81 -17.40
CA THR A 46 7.35 2.16 -18.63
C THR A 46 6.10 1.30 -18.83
N ASP A 47 6.21 -0.02 -18.64
CA ASP A 47 5.15 -1.00 -18.98
C ASP A 47 4.87 -1.97 -17.82
N ALA A 48 4.64 -1.43 -16.62
CA ALA A 48 4.39 -2.23 -15.43
C ALA A 48 3.02 -2.92 -15.56
N THR A 49 3.02 -4.16 -16.06
CA THR A 49 1.81 -4.98 -16.22
C THR A 49 1.99 -6.32 -15.53
N ALA A 50 0.89 -6.88 -15.01
CA ALA A 50 0.88 -8.21 -14.39
C ALA A 50 1.27 -9.35 -15.34
N THR A 51 1.37 -9.06 -16.64
CA THR A 51 1.67 -10.00 -17.73
C THR A 51 3.09 -9.86 -18.27
N ASN A 52 3.80 -8.77 -17.95
CA ASN A 52 5.18 -8.58 -18.37
C ASN A 52 6.12 -9.41 -17.48
N THR A 53 6.39 -10.65 -17.90
CA THR A 53 7.25 -11.58 -17.16
C THR A 53 8.74 -11.20 -17.19
N ALA A 54 9.14 -10.23 -18.02
CA ALA A 54 10.48 -9.67 -18.06
C ALA A 54 10.67 -8.49 -17.07
N ALA A 55 9.57 -7.93 -16.55
CA ALA A 55 9.63 -6.90 -15.51
C ALA A 55 10.13 -7.49 -14.18
N VAL A 56 10.79 -6.66 -13.38
CA VAL A 56 11.40 -7.10 -12.11
C VAL A 56 10.29 -7.41 -11.12
N LEU A 57 10.22 -8.65 -10.63
CA LEU A 57 9.29 -9.01 -9.57
C LEU A 57 9.66 -8.26 -8.27
N ILE A 58 8.78 -7.38 -7.81
CA ILE A 58 8.95 -6.64 -6.54
C ILE A 58 8.45 -7.47 -5.37
N GLY A 59 7.33 -8.20 -5.55
CA GLY A 59 6.74 -8.95 -4.45
C GLY A 59 5.56 -9.82 -4.87
N LYS A 60 5.13 -10.68 -3.95
CA LYS A 60 3.98 -11.56 -4.13
C LYS A 60 3.16 -11.60 -2.85
N THR A 61 1.84 -11.65 -2.98
CA THR A 61 0.95 -11.98 -1.86
C THR A 61 0.89 -13.48 -1.66
N SER A 62 0.67 -13.95 -0.43
CA SER A 62 0.34 -15.36 -0.19
C SER A 62 -1.03 -15.70 -0.79
N THR A 63 -1.24 -16.98 -1.10
CA THR A 63 -2.56 -17.48 -1.54
C THR A 63 -3.62 -17.09 -0.52
N GLY A 64 -4.74 -16.57 -1.01
CA GLY A 64 -5.86 -16.13 -0.15
C GLY A 64 -5.65 -14.78 0.53
N VAL A 65 -4.53 -14.07 0.32
CA VAL A 65 -4.35 -12.70 0.81
C VAL A 65 -4.77 -11.70 -0.25
N SER A 66 -5.76 -10.88 0.09
CA SER A 66 -6.11 -9.67 -0.67
C SER A 66 -5.30 -8.48 -0.20
N VAL A 67 -5.10 -7.55 -1.12
CA VAL A 67 -4.49 -6.25 -0.86
C VAL A 67 -5.31 -5.19 -1.58
N ALA A 68 -5.67 -4.15 -0.85
CA ALA A 68 -6.14 -2.88 -1.41
C ALA A 68 -5.11 -1.82 -1.03
N ALA A 69 -4.60 -1.08 -2.00
CA ALA A 69 -3.59 -0.06 -1.74
C ALA A 69 -3.82 1.15 -2.62
N LYS A 70 -3.52 2.33 -2.07
CA LYS A 70 -3.41 3.58 -2.82
C LYS A 70 -2.06 4.19 -2.51
N THR A 71 -1.28 4.50 -3.53
CA THR A 71 -0.07 5.33 -3.41
C THR A 71 -0.24 6.60 -4.22
N GLY A 72 0.47 7.65 -3.85
CA GLY A 72 0.59 8.87 -4.65
C GLY A 72 1.68 9.77 -4.08
N ALA A 73 1.88 10.94 -4.69
CA ALA A 73 2.92 11.88 -4.25
C ALA A 73 2.80 12.30 -2.76
N GLY A 74 1.60 12.24 -2.20
CA GLY A 74 1.31 12.59 -0.81
C GLY A 74 1.41 11.43 0.19
N GLY A 75 1.74 10.21 -0.22
CA GLY A 75 1.90 9.06 0.69
C GLY A 75 1.31 7.75 0.18
N TYR A 76 0.98 6.87 1.13
CA TYR A 76 0.35 5.59 0.85
C TYR A 76 -0.64 5.21 1.95
N ALA A 77 -1.63 4.42 1.57
CA ALA A 77 -2.45 3.65 2.50
C ALA A 77 -2.69 2.25 1.93
N VAL A 78 -2.62 1.25 2.80
CA VAL A 78 -2.74 -0.16 2.42
C VAL A 78 -3.60 -0.92 3.42
N VAL A 79 -4.41 -1.83 2.90
CA VAL A 79 -5.22 -2.78 3.64
C VAL A 79 -4.92 -4.17 3.12
N THR A 80 -4.76 -5.11 4.04
CA THR A 80 -4.61 -6.54 3.73
C THR A 80 -5.61 -7.35 4.52
N GLN A 81 -6.14 -8.39 3.88
CA GLN A 81 -7.03 -9.34 4.54
C GLN A 81 -6.84 -10.72 3.95
N HIS A 82 -6.68 -11.71 4.81
CA HIS A 82 -6.69 -13.12 4.42
C HIS A 82 -8.13 -13.63 4.28
N LYS A 83 -8.38 -14.50 3.30
CA LYS A 83 -9.69 -15.09 3.02
C LYS A 83 -10.29 -15.78 4.25
N SER A 84 -9.50 -16.60 4.92
CA SER A 84 -9.93 -17.30 6.15
C SER A 84 -9.72 -16.46 7.41
N GLY A 85 -9.24 -15.23 7.28
CA GLY A 85 -8.98 -14.32 8.39
C GLY A 85 -10.26 -13.63 8.84
N THR A 86 -10.40 -13.45 10.16
CA THR A 86 -11.48 -12.68 10.77
C THR A 86 -11.07 -11.23 11.05
N ARG A 87 -9.90 -10.81 10.57
CA ARG A 87 -9.39 -9.44 10.72
C ARG A 87 -8.78 -8.96 9.42
N ALA A 88 -9.03 -7.68 9.13
CA ALA A 88 -8.28 -6.92 8.15
C ALA A 88 -7.27 -6.04 8.89
N PHE A 89 -6.09 -5.87 8.32
CA PHE A 89 -5.01 -5.04 8.86
C PHE A 89 -4.65 -3.95 7.87
N ALA A 90 -4.32 -2.76 8.39
CA ALA A 90 -4.08 -1.59 7.57
C ALA A 90 -2.99 -0.68 8.14
N THR A 91 -2.39 0.13 7.28
CA THR A 91 -1.42 1.17 7.68
C THR A 91 -1.35 2.26 6.61
N ALA A 92 -0.91 3.46 7.00
CA ALA A 92 -0.74 4.62 6.13
C ALA A 92 0.59 5.33 6.42
N TYR A 93 1.09 6.12 5.47
CA TYR A 93 2.40 6.78 5.55
C TYR A 93 2.59 7.71 6.76
N ASP A 94 1.51 8.33 7.24
CA ASP A 94 1.49 9.28 8.37
C ASP A 94 1.07 8.61 9.68
N SER A 95 1.08 7.27 9.73
CA SER A 95 0.79 6.48 10.93
C SER A 95 2.00 5.66 11.37
N THR A 96 2.30 5.71 12.66
CA THR A 96 3.24 4.77 13.30
C THR A 96 2.56 3.48 13.76
N SER A 97 1.23 3.43 13.69
CA SER A 97 0.43 2.28 14.13
C SER A 97 -0.07 1.44 12.96
N VAL A 98 -0.30 0.17 13.27
CA VAL A 98 -1.08 -0.74 12.42
C VAL A 98 -2.51 -0.72 12.93
N PHE A 99 -3.45 -0.49 12.03
CA PHE A 99 -4.87 -0.54 12.32
C PHE A 99 -5.43 -1.93 12.04
N TYR A 100 -6.45 -2.34 12.78
CA TYR A 100 -7.23 -3.52 12.46
C TYR A 100 -8.73 -3.25 12.55
N LYS A 101 -9.48 -4.06 11.81
CA LYS A 101 -10.94 -4.11 11.89
C LYS A 101 -11.39 -5.56 11.80
N GLU A 102 -12.39 -5.91 12.60
CA GLU A 102 -13.02 -7.22 12.51
C GLU A 102 -13.66 -7.40 11.13
N ALA A 103 -13.52 -8.61 10.60
CA ALA A 103 -13.87 -8.98 9.25
C ALA A 103 -14.63 -10.30 9.25
N THR A 104 -15.60 -10.43 8.36
CA THR A 104 -16.20 -11.73 8.06
C THR A 104 -15.29 -12.48 7.09
N ALA A 105 -14.90 -13.71 7.44
CA ALA A 105 -14.11 -14.56 6.55
C ALA A 105 -14.80 -14.68 5.17
N GLY A 106 -14.00 -14.62 4.10
CA GLY A 106 -14.48 -14.63 2.71
C GLY A 106 -15.06 -13.30 2.21
N THR A 107 -15.21 -12.28 3.08
CA THR A 107 -15.75 -10.98 2.70
C THR A 107 -14.72 -9.90 2.95
N ALA A 108 -14.28 -9.21 1.90
CA ALA A 108 -13.35 -8.10 2.04
C ALA A 108 -14.00 -6.96 2.84
N VAL A 109 -13.35 -6.53 3.93
CA VAL A 109 -13.73 -5.31 4.66
C VAL A 109 -13.57 -4.08 3.77
N LYS A 110 -12.58 -4.13 2.88
CA LYS A 110 -12.21 -3.03 2.00
C LYS A 110 -11.57 -3.57 0.72
N THR A 111 -12.15 -3.24 -0.43
CA THR A 111 -11.64 -3.64 -1.75
C THR A 111 -10.87 -2.52 -2.46
N THR A 112 -11.06 -1.28 -2.01
CA THR A 112 -10.41 -0.07 -2.53
C THR A 112 -9.99 0.85 -1.39
N VAL A 113 -8.96 1.65 -1.63
CA VAL A 113 -8.47 2.67 -0.71
C VAL A 113 -8.67 4.03 -1.38
N SER A 114 -9.27 5.00 -0.67
CA SER A 114 -9.67 6.29 -1.24
C SER A 114 -8.71 7.43 -0.92
N LYS A 115 -8.07 7.40 0.24
CA LYS A 115 -7.09 8.38 0.70
C LYS A 115 -5.76 7.71 0.92
N THR A 116 -4.69 8.49 0.88
CA THR A 116 -3.32 8.02 1.13
C THR A 116 -2.84 8.30 2.54
N ASP A 117 -3.72 8.67 3.48
CA ASP A 117 -3.38 9.06 4.85
C ASP A 117 -4.17 8.25 5.89
N LYS A 118 -3.81 8.38 7.17
CA LYS A 118 -4.40 7.60 8.27
C LYS A 118 -5.90 7.86 8.48
N SER A 119 -6.44 8.97 7.98
CA SER A 119 -7.90 9.23 8.03
C SER A 119 -8.70 8.27 7.16
N GLU A 120 -8.03 7.51 6.28
CA GLU A 120 -8.62 6.36 5.59
C GLU A 120 -9.12 5.27 6.56
N PHE A 121 -8.54 5.23 7.77
CA PHE A 121 -8.78 4.22 8.81
C PHE A 121 -9.47 4.80 10.04
N ASP A 122 -10.13 5.95 9.92
CA ASP A 122 -10.99 6.47 10.97
C ASP A 122 -12.06 5.40 11.33
N GLY A 123 -12.19 5.10 12.63
CA GLY A 123 -13.07 4.04 13.13
C GLY A 123 -12.50 2.62 13.09
N TRP A 124 -11.22 2.45 12.73
CA TRP A 124 -10.48 1.21 12.95
C TRP A 124 -9.77 1.24 14.31
N THR A 125 -9.45 0.06 14.85
CA THR A 125 -8.72 -0.03 16.11
C THR A 125 -7.22 0.05 15.84
N SER A 126 -6.53 0.95 16.53
CA SER A 126 -5.06 1.07 16.48
C SER A 126 -4.40 0.04 17.40
N MET A 127 -3.32 -0.58 16.93
CA MET A 127 -2.37 -1.38 17.74
C MET A 127 -1.11 -0.59 18.05
#